data_AF-A0A350BTT7-F1
#
_entry.id   AF-A0A350BTT7-F1
#
_cell.length_a   1.000
_cell.length_b   1.000
_cell.length_c   1.000
_cell.angle_alpha   90.00
_cell.angle_beta   90.00
_cell.angle_gamma   90.00
#
_symmetry.space_group_name_H-M   'P 1'
#
loop_
_entity.id
_entity.type
_entity.pdbx_description
1 polymer ?
#
loop_
_entity_poly.entity_id
_entity_poly.type
_entity_poly.pdbx_seq_one_letter_code
_entity_poly.pdbx_strand_id
1 'polypeptide(L)'
;AYDEMKDVIRRKVERDTRSELNKDVVVVRVKIENKFKEVKGLDSVKGNFGEELIQGKYKKKEDTGMVLFQIANKSYTDSDFYTYVLANQGKTNKTLANAVIDLYAEFVKQSNLDYEKSILEVKYDDFKYIMQEYKDGILLFELTDNEVWSKAVADSAGLEAFYAKNQANYMWKERADASIFSCKDAKVAKKAKKSAKKGATTNEILAKYNAKDPLAITVEQKNFEKGTNELLDAVSWNAGVYSLANENDRVKFARINTILAPSAKPLGSNMGQATSDYQNYLEAEWLKELRKKYPVQIYDDNVAQLY
;
A
#
# COMPACT_ATOMS: atom_id res chain seq x y z
N ALA A 1 -2.09 -16.43 11.87
CA ALA A 1 -1.83 -17.39 10.77
C ALA A 1 -0.56 -17.06 9.97
N TYR A 2 -0.52 -16.02 9.10
CA TYR A 2 0.69 -15.68 8.32
C TYR A 2 1.83 -15.14 9.20
N ASP A 3 1.53 -14.20 10.12
CA ASP A 3 2.53 -13.62 11.01
C ASP A 3 3.10 -14.64 12.02
N GLU A 4 2.29 -15.57 12.49
CA GLU A 4 2.75 -16.67 13.36
C GLU A 4 3.64 -17.67 12.61
N MET A 5 3.34 -17.97 11.33
CA MET A 5 4.20 -18.81 10.50
C MET A 5 5.51 -18.11 10.15
N LYS A 6 5.49 -16.80 9.89
CA LYS A 6 6.69 -16.00 9.63
C LYS A 6 7.66 -16.05 10.80
N ASP A 7 7.17 -15.87 12.03
CA ASP A 7 8.01 -15.93 13.24
C ASP A 7 8.51 -17.34 13.56
N VAL A 8 7.76 -18.38 13.21
CA VAL A 8 8.19 -19.78 13.37
C VAL A 8 9.24 -20.16 12.31
N ILE A 9 9.06 -19.73 11.06
CA ILE A 9 10.02 -19.95 9.97
C ILE A 9 11.30 -19.18 10.24
N ARG A 10 11.21 -17.90 10.62
CA ARG A 10 12.36 -17.08 11.02
C ARG A 10 13.12 -17.73 12.18
N ARG A 11 12.44 -18.14 13.25
CA ARG A 11 13.09 -18.83 14.38
C ARG A 11 13.68 -20.19 13.99
N LYS A 12 13.12 -20.90 13.01
CA LYS A 12 13.69 -22.15 12.48
C LYS A 12 14.94 -21.90 11.63
N VAL A 13 14.95 -20.84 10.82
CA VAL A 13 16.11 -20.42 10.01
C VAL A 13 17.25 -19.85 10.88
N GLU A 14 16.91 -19.13 11.95
CA GLU A 14 17.87 -18.60 12.94
C GLU A 14 18.47 -19.72 13.82
N ARG A 15 17.79 -20.87 14.00
CA ARG A 15 18.23 -21.98 14.86
C ARG A 15 18.89 -23.15 14.13
N ASP A 16 18.94 -23.14 12.80
CA ASP A 16 19.60 -24.21 12.05
C ASP A 16 21.12 -24.04 12.19
N THR A 17 21.81 -25.02 12.76
CA THR A 17 23.27 -25.03 12.92
C THR A 17 24.00 -24.98 11.56
N ARG A 18 23.32 -25.34 10.46
CA ARG A 18 23.81 -25.13 9.09
C ARG A 18 23.82 -23.66 8.67
N SER A 19 22.91 -22.84 9.22
CA SER A 19 22.87 -21.38 9.01
C SER A 19 24.07 -20.70 9.66
N GLU A 20 24.47 -21.11 10.87
CA GLU A 20 25.67 -20.62 11.56
C GLU A 20 26.97 -21.07 10.90
N LEU A 21 27.08 -22.34 10.47
CA LEU A 21 28.21 -22.83 9.68
C LEU A 21 28.35 -22.08 8.34
N ASN A 22 27.24 -21.70 7.72
CA ASN A 22 27.24 -20.87 6.52
C ASN A 22 27.68 -19.43 6.82
N LYS A 23 27.29 -18.87 7.98
CA LYS A 23 27.72 -17.52 8.40
C LYS A 23 29.22 -17.43 8.67
N ASP A 24 29.81 -18.39 9.37
CA ASP A 24 31.25 -18.33 9.66
C ASP A 24 32.10 -18.54 8.41
N VAL A 25 31.67 -19.41 7.49
CA VAL A 25 32.28 -19.55 6.15
C VAL A 25 32.18 -18.25 5.35
N VAL A 26 31.02 -17.58 5.39
CA VAL A 26 30.83 -16.26 4.77
C VAL A 26 31.77 -15.23 5.40
N VAL A 27 31.90 -15.18 6.73
CA VAL A 27 32.79 -14.22 7.40
C VAL A 27 34.25 -14.44 7.03
N VAL A 28 34.69 -15.70 6.94
CA VAL A 28 36.06 -16.02 6.49
C VAL A 28 36.27 -15.54 5.06
N ARG A 29 35.34 -15.83 4.14
CA ARG A 29 35.40 -15.36 2.75
C ARG A 29 35.42 -13.83 2.67
N VAL A 30 34.50 -13.17 3.39
CA VAL A 30 34.37 -11.70 3.42
C VAL A 30 35.63 -11.04 3.96
N LYS A 31 36.28 -11.59 4.99
CA LYS A 31 37.58 -11.06 5.49
C LYS A 31 38.66 -11.09 4.41
N ILE A 32 38.71 -12.15 3.60
CA ILE A 32 39.68 -12.27 2.50
C ILE A 32 39.34 -11.26 1.39
N GLU A 33 38.08 -11.23 0.93
CA GLU A 33 37.62 -10.35 -0.14
C GLU A 33 37.78 -8.86 0.23
N ASN A 34 37.51 -8.51 1.49
CA ASN A 34 37.65 -7.16 2.01
C ASN A 34 39.09 -6.78 2.39
N LYS A 35 40.07 -7.66 2.14
CA LYS A 35 41.49 -7.43 2.45
C LYS A 35 41.70 -7.05 3.92
N PHE A 36 41.02 -7.75 4.83
CA PHE A 36 41.19 -7.57 6.27
C PHE A 36 42.64 -7.77 6.68
N LYS A 37 43.19 -6.83 7.45
CA LYS A 37 44.54 -6.88 7.97
C LYS A 37 44.57 -6.45 9.43
N GLU A 38 45.04 -7.32 10.30
CA GLU A 38 45.33 -6.96 11.69
C GLU A 38 46.61 -6.12 11.77
N VAL A 39 46.58 -5.04 12.55
CA VAL A 39 47.69 -4.07 12.66
C VAL A 39 48.30 -4.12 14.06
N LYS A 40 47.57 -3.65 15.07
CA LYS A 40 47.96 -3.76 16.48
C LYS A 40 47.18 -4.82 17.23
N GLY A 41 45.99 -5.18 16.73
CA GLY A 41 45.22 -6.30 17.22
C GLY A 41 44.72 -6.18 18.66
N LEU A 42 44.10 -7.26 19.14
CA LEU A 42 43.57 -7.35 20.49
C LEU A 42 44.63 -7.16 21.59
N ASP A 43 45.85 -7.64 21.34
CA ASP A 43 46.93 -7.64 22.34
C ASP A 43 47.29 -6.23 22.82
N SER A 44 47.10 -5.22 21.98
CA SER A 44 47.36 -3.82 22.31
C SER A 44 46.34 -3.20 23.27
N VAL A 45 45.14 -3.78 23.39
CA VAL A 45 44.02 -3.20 24.15
C VAL A 45 43.44 -4.12 25.22
N LYS A 46 43.75 -5.43 25.21
CA LYS A 46 43.16 -6.40 26.14
C LYS A 46 43.46 -6.10 27.62
N GLY A 47 44.58 -5.46 27.91
CA GLY A 47 44.98 -5.04 29.26
C GLY A 47 44.18 -3.84 29.81
N ASN A 48 43.39 -3.17 28.98
CA ASN A 48 42.68 -1.94 29.36
C ASN A 48 41.29 -2.21 29.95
N PHE A 49 40.91 -3.48 30.11
CA PHE A 49 39.61 -3.91 30.64
C PHE A 49 39.77 -4.54 32.02
N GLY A 50 38.83 -4.24 32.94
CA GLY A 50 38.72 -4.88 34.25
C GLY A 50 37.39 -5.63 34.45
N GLU A 51 37.16 -6.14 35.66
CA GLU A 51 35.96 -6.91 36.01
C GLU A 51 34.64 -6.14 35.81
N GLU A 52 34.68 -4.81 35.74
CA GLU A 52 33.51 -4.00 35.40
C GLU A 52 32.90 -4.41 34.07
N LEU A 53 33.69 -4.91 33.12
CA LEU A 53 33.21 -5.35 31.82
C LEU A 53 32.28 -6.57 31.94
N ILE A 54 32.69 -7.58 32.71
CA ILE A 54 31.88 -8.82 32.87
C ILE A 54 30.63 -8.59 33.73
N GLN A 55 30.58 -7.47 34.46
CA GLN A 55 29.39 -7.01 35.18
C GLN A 55 28.47 -6.13 34.31
N GLY A 56 28.85 -5.82 33.06
CA GLY A 56 28.12 -4.90 32.19
C GLY A 56 28.16 -3.44 32.68
N LYS A 57 29.24 -3.06 33.38
CA LYS A 57 29.46 -1.72 33.97
C LYS A 57 30.70 -1.02 33.41
N TYR A 58 31.26 -1.50 32.32
CA TYR A 58 32.36 -0.86 31.62
C TYR A 58 31.98 0.58 31.24
N LYS A 59 32.95 1.48 31.42
CA LYS A 59 32.92 2.86 30.93
C LYS A 59 34.03 3.03 29.92
N LYS A 60 33.77 3.77 28.84
CA LYS A 60 34.75 4.07 27.79
C LYS A 60 36.02 4.65 28.45
N LYS A 61 37.16 4.04 28.16
CA LYS A 61 38.49 4.51 28.59
C LYS A 61 39.00 5.58 27.61
N GLU A 62 40.05 6.30 28.01
CA GLU A 62 40.77 7.18 27.08
C GLU A 62 41.33 6.35 25.92
N ASP A 63 41.05 6.79 24.70
CA ASP A 63 41.57 6.18 23.48
C ASP A 63 42.73 7.00 22.93
N THR A 64 43.60 6.32 22.17
CA THR A 64 44.83 6.88 21.61
C THR A 64 44.76 7.07 20.09
N GLY A 65 43.65 6.66 19.47
CA GLY A 65 43.49 6.61 18.02
C GLY A 65 44.31 5.48 17.38
N MET A 66 44.73 4.49 18.16
CA MET A 66 45.57 3.40 17.68
C MET A 66 44.78 2.50 16.74
N VAL A 67 45.32 2.28 15.54
CA VAL A 67 44.71 1.38 14.55
C VAL A 67 44.87 -0.08 14.98
N LEU A 68 43.76 -0.74 15.28
CA LEU A 68 43.74 -2.15 15.66
C LEU A 68 43.79 -3.06 14.43
N PHE A 69 42.96 -2.76 13.43
CA PHE A 69 42.92 -3.46 12.15
C PHE A 69 42.45 -2.53 11.03
N GLN A 70 42.63 -3.00 9.79
CA GLN A 70 42.19 -2.33 8.58
C GLN A 70 41.33 -3.26 7.74
N ILE A 71 40.36 -2.67 7.04
CA ILE A 71 39.51 -3.32 6.05
C ILE A 71 39.59 -2.47 4.79
N ALA A 72 40.21 -3.01 3.74
CA ALA A 72 40.64 -2.25 2.57
C ALA A 72 41.39 -0.96 2.97
N ASN A 73 40.85 0.21 2.66
CA ASN A 73 41.44 1.52 2.99
C ASN A 73 40.90 2.14 4.29
N LYS A 74 39.99 1.45 4.99
CA LYS A 74 39.37 1.95 6.23
C LYS A 74 40.11 1.41 7.45
N SER A 75 40.51 2.31 8.34
CA SER A 75 41.15 1.96 9.61
C SER A 75 40.12 1.93 10.74
N TYR A 76 40.25 0.93 11.61
CA TYR A 76 39.41 0.75 12.80
C TYR A 76 40.31 0.85 14.03
N THR A 77 39.95 1.74 14.95
CA THR A 77 40.79 2.18 16.06
C THR A 77 40.36 1.59 17.41
N ASP A 78 41.18 1.81 18.42
CA ASP A 78 40.84 1.57 19.83
C ASP A 78 39.59 2.35 20.28
N SER A 79 39.41 3.58 19.79
CA SER A 79 38.19 4.36 20.03
C SER A 79 36.93 3.67 19.51
N ASP A 80 37.00 3.10 18.30
CA ASP A 80 35.89 2.36 17.70
C ASP A 80 35.58 1.10 18.50
N PHE A 81 36.62 0.36 18.90
CA PHE A 81 36.46 -0.84 19.70
C PHE A 81 35.87 -0.54 21.09
N TYR A 82 36.34 0.50 21.78
CA TYR A 82 35.79 0.88 23.09
C TYR A 82 34.35 1.35 23.00
N THR A 83 33.99 2.04 21.92
CA THR A 83 32.60 2.43 21.64
C THR A 83 31.74 1.19 21.38
N TYR A 84 32.26 0.23 20.61
CA TYR A 84 31.60 -1.06 20.39
C TYR A 84 31.41 -1.83 21.71
N VAL A 85 32.44 -1.93 22.55
CA VAL A 85 32.36 -2.61 23.86
C VAL A 85 31.33 -1.93 24.77
N LEU A 86 31.30 -0.60 24.81
CA LEU A 86 30.31 0.13 25.61
C LEU A 86 28.87 -0.21 25.20
N ALA A 87 28.61 -0.34 23.90
CA ALA A 87 27.30 -0.66 23.35
C ALA A 87 26.93 -2.15 23.46
N ASN A 88 27.90 -3.05 23.49
CA ASN A 88 27.69 -4.50 23.40
C ASN A 88 28.09 -5.28 24.67
N GLN A 89 28.52 -4.59 25.72
CA GLN A 89 28.77 -5.23 27.02
C GLN A 89 27.47 -5.77 27.62
N GLY A 90 27.60 -6.83 28.40
CA GLY A 90 26.50 -7.39 29.18
C GLY A 90 27.05 -8.21 30.32
N LYS A 91 26.20 -8.49 31.32
CA LYS A 91 26.59 -9.38 32.40
C LYS A 91 26.89 -10.77 31.82
N THR A 92 28.08 -11.31 32.10
CA THR A 92 28.51 -12.62 31.60
C THR A 92 29.20 -13.42 32.69
N ASN A 93 29.09 -14.75 32.61
CA ASN A 93 29.79 -15.68 33.48
C ASN A 93 31.16 -16.10 32.91
N LYS A 94 31.56 -15.53 31.75
CA LYS A 94 32.87 -15.78 31.14
C LYS A 94 33.99 -15.11 31.95
N THR A 95 35.19 -15.65 31.84
CA THR A 95 36.39 -14.96 32.34
C THR A 95 36.56 -13.62 31.62
N LEU A 96 37.16 -12.64 32.27
CA LEU A 96 37.46 -11.34 31.66
C LEU A 96 38.22 -11.49 30.34
N ALA A 97 39.24 -12.35 30.32
CA ALA A 97 40.01 -12.64 29.11
C ALA A 97 39.14 -13.14 27.95
N ASN A 98 38.27 -14.12 28.20
CA ASN A 98 37.40 -14.66 27.16
C ASN A 98 36.34 -13.65 26.72
N ALA A 99 35.78 -12.87 27.66
CA ALA A 99 34.80 -11.83 27.33
C ALA A 99 35.41 -10.77 26.39
N VAL A 100 36.64 -10.34 26.65
CA VAL A 100 37.37 -9.37 25.80
C VAL A 100 37.71 -9.98 24.43
N ILE A 101 38.15 -11.24 24.39
CA ILE A 101 38.41 -11.97 23.13
C ILE A 101 37.15 -12.05 22.28
N ASP A 102 36.02 -12.45 22.88
CA ASP A 102 34.76 -12.62 22.16
C ASP A 102 34.24 -11.27 21.63
N LEU A 103 34.29 -10.22 22.45
CA LEU A 103 33.88 -8.88 22.04
C LEU A 103 34.74 -8.35 20.88
N TYR A 104 36.06 -8.61 20.92
CA TYR A 104 36.94 -8.22 19.82
C TYR A 104 36.69 -9.02 18.55
N ALA A 105 36.51 -10.34 18.68
CA ALA A 105 36.20 -11.21 17.55
C ALA A 105 34.89 -10.79 16.87
N GLU A 106 33.86 -10.47 17.66
CA GLU A 106 32.58 -10.00 17.15
C GLU A 106 32.68 -8.59 16.55
N PHE A 107 33.46 -7.68 17.16
CA PHE A 107 33.74 -6.37 16.59
C PHE A 107 34.40 -6.48 15.20
N VAL A 108 35.41 -7.33 15.06
CA VAL A 108 36.09 -7.59 13.77
C VAL A 108 35.10 -8.21 12.77
N LYS A 109 34.29 -9.19 13.19
CA LYS A 109 33.28 -9.84 12.34
C LYS A 109 32.25 -8.84 11.83
N GLN A 110 31.62 -8.09 12.73
CA GLN A 110 30.63 -7.07 12.40
C GLN A 110 31.21 -5.99 11.49
N SER A 111 32.42 -5.50 11.80
CA SER A 111 33.10 -4.49 10.98
C SER A 111 33.33 -4.94 9.54
N ASN A 112 33.67 -6.22 9.34
CA ASN A 112 33.83 -6.81 8.00
C ASN A 112 32.50 -6.96 7.27
N LEU A 113 31.44 -7.41 7.96
CA LEU A 113 30.12 -7.55 7.36
C LEU A 113 29.51 -6.20 7.00
N ASP A 114 29.69 -5.17 7.83
CA ASP A 114 29.15 -3.84 7.56
C ASP A 114 29.91 -3.13 6.44
N TYR A 115 31.23 -3.35 6.35
CA TYR A 115 31.99 -2.88 5.19
C TYR A 115 31.54 -3.59 3.90
N GLU A 116 31.37 -4.92 3.91
CA GLU A 116 30.85 -5.67 2.76
C GLU A 116 29.49 -5.12 2.32
N LYS A 117 28.57 -4.89 3.26
CA LYS A 117 27.25 -4.29 2.98
C LYS A 117 27.36 -2.93 2.31
N SER A 118 28.28 -2.07 2.76
CA SER A 118 28.43 -0.72 2.20
C SER A 118 29.00 -0.69 0.79
N ILE A 119 29.54 -1.81 0.30
CA ILE A 119 30.09 -1.92 -1.06
C ILE A 119 29.30 -2.89 -1.95
N LEU A 120 28.15 -3.40 -1.50
CA LEU A 120 27.36 -4.38 -2.27
C LEU A 120 26.97 -3.84 -3.66
N GLU A 121 26.56 -2.58 -3.76
CA GLU A 121 26.23 -1.92 -5.05
C GLU A 121 27.46 -1.70 -5.94
N VAL A 122 28.67 -1.73 -5.39
CA VAL A 122 29.91 -1.64 -6.17
C VAL A 122 30.36 -3.03 -6.62
N LYS A 123 30.13 -4.04 -5.78
CA LYS A 123 30.63 -5.40 -5.98
C LYS A 123 29.70 -6.25 -6.85
N TYR A 124 28.40 -5.99 -6.82
CA TYR A 124 27.39 -6.77 -7.53
C TYR A 124 26.51 -5.84 -8.38
N ASP A 125 26.72 -5.87 -9.69
CA ASP A 125 25.94 -5.05 -10.64
C ASP A 125 24.44 -5.35 -10.56
N ASP A 126 24.02 -6.60 -10.40
CA ASP A 126 22.60 -6.95 -10.23
C ASP A 126 21.98 -6.26 -8.99
N PHE A 127 22.71 -6.25 -7.87
CA PHE A 127 22.25 -5.58 -6.66
C PHE A 127 22.17 -4.07 -6.85
N LYS A 128 23.15 -3.48 -7.54
CA LYS A 128 23.16 -2.07 -7.91
C LYS A 128 21.96 -1.69 -8.76
N TYR A 129 21.66 -2.46 -9.80
CA TYR A 129 20.53 -2.19 -10.68
C TYR A 129 19.20 -2.33 -9.94
N ILE A 130 19.03 -3.36 -9.10
CA ILE A 130 17.84 -3.50 -8.26
C ILE A 130 17.66 -2.30 -7.31
N MET A 131 18.75 -1.85 -6.67
CA MET A 131 18.68 -0.70 -5.76
C MET A 131 18.36 0.60 -6.51
N GLN A 132 18.92 0.76 -7.71
CA GLN A 132 18.63 1.88 -8.59
C GLN A 132 17.15 1.87 -9.03
N GLU A 133 16.62 0.73 -9.49
CA GLU A 133 15.21 0.58 -9.85
C GLU A 133 14.28 0.91 -8.68
N TYR A 134 14.62 0.47 -7.46
CA TYR A 134 13.84 0.79 -6.27
C TYR A 134 13.84 2.29 -5.97
N LYS A 135 15.01 2.94 -6.03
CA LYS A 135 15.16 4.37 -5.82
C LYS A 135 14.40 5.18 -6.87
N ASP A 136 14.56 4.82 -8.14
CA ASP A 136 13.91 5.49 -9.27
C ASP A 136 12.39 5.28 -9.21
N GLY A 137 11.93 4.09 -8.81
CA GLY A 137 10.53 3.78 -8.59
C GLY A 137 9.89 4.60 -7.46
N ILE A 138 10.56 4.75 -6.32
CA ILE A 138 10.06 5.62 -5.23
C ILE A 138 10.02 7.07 -5.68
N LEU A 139 11.06 7.56 -6.34
CA LEU A 139 11.09 8.93 -6.82
C LEU A 139 9.96 9.19 -7.82
N LEU A 140 9.77 8.29 -8.78
CA LEU A 140 8.67 8.38 -9.74
C LEU A 140 7.31 8.37 -9.02
N PHE A 141 7.13 7.49 -8.04
CA PHE A 141 5.90 7.43 -7.24
C PHE A 141 5.63 8.74 -6.50
N GLU A 142 6.61 9.28 -5.77
CA GLU A 142 6.46 10.52 -5.01
C GLU A 142 6.18 11.72 -5.92
N LEU A 143 6.86 11.79 -7.07
CA LEU A 143 6.60 12.85 -8.05
C LEU A 143 5.19 12.71 -8.65
N THR A 144 4.77 11.51 -9.00
CA THR A 144 3.43 11.26 -9.57
C THR A 144 2.34 11.57 -8.55
N ASP A 145 2.51 11.19 -7.28
CA ASP A 145 1.55 11.53 -6.23
C ASP A 145 1.40 13.05 -6.09
N ASN A 146 2.52 13.77 -5.97
CA ASN A 146 2.52 15.22 -5.81
C ASN A 146 1.93 15.96 -7.02
N GLU A 147 2.31 15.58 -8.23
CA GLU A 147 1.93 16.31 -9.44
C GLU A 147 0.58 15.89 -10.02
N VAL A 148 0.11 14.68 -9.71
CA VAL A 148 -1.10 14.10 -10.31
C VAL A 148 -2.13 13.72 -9.25
N TRP A 149 -1.82 12.75 -8.37
CA TRP A 149 -2.86 12.12 -7.55
C TRP A 149 -3.36 13.01 -6.41
N SER A 150 -2.46 13.46 -5.54
CA SER A 150 -2.77 14.36 -4.43
C SER A 150 -3.26 15.72 -4.96
N LYS A 151 -2.69 16.20 -6.07
CA LYS A 151 -3.14 17.43 -6.74
C LYS A 151 -4.58 17.32 -7.24
N ALA A 152 -4.97 16.23 -7.90
CA ALA A 152 -6.33 16.04 -8.39
C ALA A 152 -7.39 16.01 -7.28
N VAL A 153 -7.01 15.54 -6.09
CA VAL A 153 -7.88 15.51 -4.91
C VAL A 153 -7.97 16.90 -4.25
N ALA A 154 -6.86 17.63 -4.17
CA ALA A 154 -6.80 18.94 -3.54
C ALA A 154 -7.39 20.07 -4.42
N ASP A 155 -7.28 19.95 -5.74
CA ASP A 155 -7.70 20.96 -6.71
C ASP A 155 -9.19 20.85 -7.08
N SER A 156 -10.05 21.28 -6.15
CA SER A 156 -11.50 21.26 -6.37
C SER A 156 -11.95 22.16 -7.53
N ALA A 157 -11.33 23.33 -7.71
CA ALA A 157 -11.68 24.25 -8.78
C ALA A 157 -11.31 23.71 -10.16
N GLY A 158 -10.13 23.09 -10.29
CA GLY A 158 -9.70 22.42 -11.52
C GLY A 158 -10.58 21.21 -11.84
N LEU A 159 -10.93 20.40 -10.83
CA LEU A 159 -11.85 19.28 -11.02
C LEU A 159 -13.24 19.72 -11.48
N GLU A 160 -13.80 20.78 -10.89
CA GLU A 160 -15.10 21.34 -11.33
C GLU A 160 -15.04 21.85 -12.77
N ALA A 161 -13.98 22.57 -13.14
CA ALA A 161 -13.79 23.07 -14.49
C ALA A 161 -13.58 21.94 -15.51
N PHE A 162 -12.82 20.90 -15.15
CA PHE A 162 -12.62 19.71 -15.95
C PHE A 162 -13.94 18.97 -16.15
N TYR A 163 -14.70 18.74 -15.07
CA TYR A 163 -15.99 18.08 -15.13
C TYR A 163 -16.98 18.85 -16.03
N ALA A 164 -17.06 20.17 -15.90
CA ALA A 164 -17.93 21.01 -16.72
C ALA A 164 -17.67 20.88 -18.23
N LYS A 165 -16.41 20.71 -18.64
CA LYS A 165 -16.03 20.50 -20.04
C LYS A 165 -16.29 19.07 -20.55
N ASN A 166 -16.42 18.11 -19.64
CA ASN A 166 -16.50 16.68 -19.95
C ASN A 166 -17.82 16.02 -19.54
N GLN A 167 -18.86 16.80 -19.22
CA GLN A 167 -20.15 16.29 -18.70
C GLN A 167 -20.80 15.20 -19.56
N ALA A 168 -20.59 15.25 -20.87
CA ALA A 168 -21.10 14.24 -21.81
C ALA A 168 -20.54 12.82 -21.53
N ASN A 169 -19.38 12.70 -20.89
CA ASN A 169 -18.79 11.43 -20.48
C ASN A 169 -19.45 10.86 -19.21
N TYR A 170 -20.25 11.67 -18.53
CA TYR A 170 -20.78 11.42 -17.19
C TYR A 170 -22.31 11.41 -17.19
N MET A 171 -22.93 10.68 -18.12
CA MET A 171 -24.38 10.70 -18.30
C MET A 171 -25.07 9.53 -17.60
N TRP A 172 -26.18 9.81 -16.93
CA TRP A 172 -27.21 8.80 -16.70
C TRP A 172 -27.90 8.49 -18.03
N LYS A 173 -28.24 7.22 -18.25
CA LYS A 173 -29.23 6.83 -19.26
C LYS A 173 -30.64 7.28 -18.84
N GLU A 174 -31.65 6.86 -19.59
CA GLU A 174 -33.04 7.00 -19.18
C GLU A 174 -33.25 6.37 -17.79
N ARG A 175 -33.97 7.07 -16.90
CA ARG A 175 -34.27 6.60 -15.54
C ARG A 175 -35.75 6.67 -15.23
N ALA A 176 -36.22 5.81 -14.34
CA ALA A 176 -37.58 5.84 -13.82
C ALA A 176 -37.54 6.23 -12.33
N ASP A 177 -38.25 7.30 -11.94
CA ASP A 177 -38.61 7.51 -10.53
C ASP A 177 -39.71 6.49 -10.20
N ALA A 178 -39.34 5.42 -9.51
CA ALA A 178 -40.22 4.30 -9.27
C ALA A 178 -40.17 3.80 -7.83
N SER A 179 -41.25 3.13 -7.45
CA SER A 179 -41.40 2.41 -6.19
C SER A 179 -41.77 0.97 -6.48
N ILE A 180 -40.90 0.03 -6.08
CA ILE A 180 -41.15 -1.42 -6.17
C ILE A 180 -41.70 -1.88 -4.83
N PHE A 181 -42.96 -2.31 -4.83
CA PHE A 181 -43.63 -2.84 -3.66
C PHE A 181 -43.53 -4.36 -3.65
N SER A 182 -43.14 -4.92 -2.50
CA SER A 182 -43.11 -6.36 -2.25
C SER A 182 -44.10 -6.67 -1.14
N CYS A 183 -45.17 -7.39 -1.48
CA CYS A 183 -46.29 -7.67 -0.58
C CYS A 183 -46.29 -9.13 -0.14
N LYS A 184 -46.66 -9.39 1.11
CA LYS A 184 -46.68 -10.75 1.66
C LYS A 184 -47.65 -11.72 0.96
N ASP A 185 -48.72 -11.21 0.36
CA ASP A 185 -49.75 -12.03 -0.28
C ASP A 185 -50.53 -11.24 -1.35
N ALA A 186 -51.27 -11.96 -2.19
CA ALA A 186 -52.04 -11.40 -3.29
C ALA A 186 -53.19 -10.47 -2.84
N LYS A 187 -53.76 -10.67 -1.63
CA LYS A 187 -54.85 -9.82 -1.11
C LYS A 187 -54.31 -8.45 -0.74
N VAL A 188 -53.17 -8.40 -0.05
CA VAL A 188 -52.45 -7.17 0.30
C VAL A 188 -51.99 -6.46 -0.96
N ALA A 189 -51.36 -7.18 -1.90
CA ALA A 189 -50.91 -6.62 -3.17
C ALA A 189 -52.05 -5.97 -3.97
N LYS A 190 -53.21 -6.64 -4.10
CA LYS A 190 -54.38 -6.10 -4.82
C LYS A 190 -54.89 -4.80 -4.19
N LYS A 191 -54.95 -4.74 -2.85
CA LYS A 191 -55.38 -3.54 -2.12
C LYS A 191 -54.36 -2.40 -2.24
N ALA A 192 -53.08 -2.69 -2.05
CA ALA A 192 -51.99 -1.73 -2.15
C ALA A 192 -51.88 -1.16 -3.57
N LYS A 193 -51.93 -2.02 -4.60
CA LYS A 193 -51.94 -1.62 -6.02
C LYS A 193 -53.13 -0.70 -6.34
N LYS A 194 -54.32 -0.96 -5.78
CA LYS A 194 -55.49 -0.08 -5.93
C LYS A 194 -55.27 1.29 -5.29
N SER A 195 -54.64 1.34 -4.11
CA SER A 195 -54.31 2.60 -3.44
C SER A 195 -53.25 3.39 -4.21
N ALA A 196 -52.20 2.72 -4.72
CA ALA A 196 -51.20 3.33 -5.58
C ALA A 196 -51.80 3.94 -6.85
N LYS A 197 -52.73 3.23 -7.52
CA LYS A 197 -53.46 3.75 -8.69
C LYS A 197 -54.35 4.95 -8.39
N LYS A 198 -54.78 5.11 -7.13
CA LYS A 198 -55.57 6.27 -6.67
C LYS A 198 -54.70 7.47 -6.27
N GLY A 199 -53.38 7.38 -6.42
CA GLY A 199 -52.46 8.46 -6.07
C GLY A 199 -51.98 8.46 -4.61
N ALA A 200 -52.34 7.45 -3.80
CA ALA A 200 -51.82 7.36 -2.43
C ALA A 200 -50.29 7.28 -2.44
N THR A 201 -49.65 8.04 -1.58
CA THR A 201 -48.19 8.06 -1.41
C THR A 201 -47.67 6.73 -0.85
N THR A 202 -46.38 6.47 -1.04
CA THR A 202 -45.72 5.28 -0.48
C THR A 202 -45.94 5.17 1.03
N ASN A 203 -45.81 6.29 1.76
CA ASN A 203 -45.98 6.33 3.20
C ASN A 203 -47.42 6.02 3.64
N GLU A 204 -48.43 6.55 2.93
CA GLU A 204 -49.83 6.23 3.22
C GLU A 204 -50.15 4.75 2.99
N ILE A 205 -49.57 4.15 1.94
CA ILE A 205 -49.73 2.72 1.66
C ILE A 205 -49.08 1.90 2.78
N LEU A 206 -47.82 2.18 3.15
CA LEU A 206 -47.14 1.48 4.22
C LEU A 206 -47.90 1.62 5.56
N ALA A 207 -48.25 2.84 5.97
CA ALA A 207 -48.95 3.09 7.22
C ALA A 207 -50.28 2.32 7.29
N LYS A 208 -51.01 2.24 6.17
CA LYS A 208 -52.31 1.57 6.11
C LYS A 208 -52.20 0.04 6.18
N TYR A 209 -51.24 -0.55 5.48
CA TYR A 209 -51.16 -2.01 5.33
C TYR A 209 -50.21 -2.68 6.32
N ASN A 210 -49.25 -1.94 6.89
CA ASN A 210 -48.30 -2.46 7.88
C ASN A 210 -48.75 -2.23 9.33
N ALA A 211 -49.90 -1.59 9.58
CA ALA A 211 -50.38 -1.23 10.91
C ALA A 211 -50.50 -2.42 11.90
N LYS A 212 -50.80 -3.62 11.40
CA LYS A 212 -50.91 -4.85 12.22
C LYS A 212 -49.78 -5.85 11.98
N ASP A 213 -49.05 -5.67 10.89
CA ASP A 213 -48.00 -6.58 10.44
C ASP A 213 -46.94 -5.73 9.73
N PRO A 214 -45.86 -5.36 10.44
CA PRO A 214 -44.82 -4.47 9.92
C PRO A 214 -44.16 -4.96 8.63
N LEU A 215 -44.26 -6.25 8.30
CA LEU A 215 -43.64 -6.88 7.13
C LEU A 215 -44.64 -7.18 6.00
N ALA A 216 -45.89 -6.71 6.12
CA ALA A 216 -46.93 -6.94 5.13
C ALA A 216 -46.56 -6.35 3.76
N ILE A 217 -45.94 -5.16 3.74
CA ILE A 217 -45.42 -4.51 2.53
C ILE A 217 -44.03 -3.95 2.84
N THR A 218 -43.06 -4.25 1.98
CA THR A 218 -41.79 -3.54 1.90
C THR A 218 -41.74 -2.79 0.57
N VAL A 219 -41.03 -1.66 0.54
CA VAL A 219 -40.92 -0.84 -0.67
C VAL A 219 -39.48 -0.41 -0.88
N GLU A 220 -39.04 -0.51 -2.11
CA GLU A 220 -37.80 0.11 -2.58
C GLU A 220 -38.17 1.29 -3.48
N GLN A 221 -37.87 2.50 -3.03
CA GLN A 221 -38.17 3.73 -3.77
C GLN A 221 -36.88 4.47 -4.10
N LYS A 222 -36.57 4.60 -5.39
CA LYS A 222 -35.40 5.33 -5.91
C LYS A 222 -35.55 5.59 -7.41
N ASN A 223 -34.58 6.29 -8.00
CA ASN A 223 -34.44 6.38 -9.44
C ASN A 223 -33.72 5.14 -9.97
N PHE A 224 -34.37 4.38 -10.84
CA PHE A 224 -33.80 3.20 -11.48
C PHE A 224 -33.31 3.57 -12.87
N GLU A 225 -32.07 3.25 -13.20
CA GLU A 225 -31.54 3.42 -14.55
C GLU A 225 -31.90 2.24 -15.42
N LYS A 226 -32.25 2.49 -16.69
CA LYS A 226 -32.72 1.44 -17.60
C LYS A 226 -31.65 0.37 -17.79
N GLY A 227 -32.03 -0.90 -17.66
CA GLY A 227 -31.12 -2.04 -17.70
C GLY A 227 -30.48 -2.41 -16.36
N THR A 228 -30.81 -1.72 -15.26
CA THR A 228 -30.26 -2.04 -13.92
C THR A 228 -31.21 -2.85 -13.04
N ASN A 229 -32.45 -3.07 -13.46
CA ASN A 229 -33.43 -3.81 -12.68
C ASN A 229 -34.35 -4.61 -13.60
N GLU A 230 -34.13 -5.93 -13.65
CA GLU A 230 -34.82 -6.84 -14.56
C GLU A 230 -36.35 -6.78 -14.44
N LEU A 231 -36.88 -6.57 -13.23
CA LEU A 231 -38.33 -6.48 -13.02
C LEU A 231 -38.92 -5.22 -13.66
N LEU A 232 -38.24 -4.07 -13.50
CA LEU A 232 -38.67 -2.81 -14.12
C LEU A 232 -38.39 -2.78 -15.63
N ASP A 233 -37.37 -3.49 -16.10
CA ASP A 233 -37.06 -3.57 -17.53
C ASP A 233 -38.12 -4.39 -18.30
N ALA A 234 -38.86 -5.27 -17.62
CA ALA A 234 -39.94 -6.07 -18.20
C ALA A 234 -41.28 -5.31 -18.36
N VAL A 235 -41.39 -4.06 -17.90
CA VAL A 235 -42.62 -3.27 -17.97
C VAL A 235 -42.48 -2.07 -18.92
N SER A 236 -43.61 -1.47 -19.30
CA SER A 236 -43.58 -0.24 -20.08
C SER A 236 -43.02 0.92 -19.24
N TRP A 237 -41.98 1.57 -19.75
CA TRP A 237 -41.35 2.74 -19.13
C TRP A 237 -42.17 4.02 -19.38
N ASN A 238 -43.32 4.11 -18.72
CA ASN A 238 -44.13 5.31 -18.62
C ASN A 238 -44.78 5.40 -17.24
N ALA A 239 -45.35 6.55 -16.89
CA ALA A 239 -46.01 6.73 -15.61
C ALA A 239 -47.20 5.78 -15.46
N GLY A 240 -47.24 4.98 -14.39
CA GLY A 240 -48.24 3.94 -14.24
C GLY A 240 -47.97 2.95 -13.11
N VAL A 241 -48.84 1.94 -13.00
CA VAL A 241 -48.73 0.88 -11.99
C VAL A 241 -48.78 -0.49 -12.64
N TYR A 242 -47.67 -1.22 -12.58
CA TYR A 242 -47.44 -2.49 -13.30
C TYR A 242 -47.36 -3.65 -12.32
N SER A 243 -47.89 -4.81 -12.72
CA SER A 243 -47.57 -6.06 -12.00
C SER A 243 -46.16 -6.47 -12.36
N LEU A 244 -45.40 -6.99 -11.39
CA LEU A 244 -44.08 -7.56 -11.61
C LEU A 244 -44.13 -9.07 -11.39
N ALA A 245 -43.08 -9.78 -11.80
CA ALA A 245 -42.91 -11.18 -11.41
C ALA A 245 -42.83 -11.31 -9.88
N ASN A 246 -43.43 -12.37 -9.36
CA ASN A 246 -43.35 -12.69 -7.93
C ASN A 246 -41.97 -13.26 -7.62
N GLU A 247 -41.44 -12.98 -6.43
CA GLU A 247 -40.13 -13.45 -6.00
C GLU A 247 -40.16 -13.69 -4.49
N ASN A 248 -39.53 -14.79 -4.02
CA ASN A 248 -39.46 -15.19 -2.61
C ASN A 248 -40.83 -15.24 -1.91
N ASP A 249 -41.83 -15.88 -2.56
CA ASP A 249 -43.22 -15.98 -2.11
C ASP A 249 -43.94 -14.64 -1.88
N ARG A 250 -43.38 -13.52 -2.37
CA ARG A 250 -43.98 -12.20 -2.27
C ARG A 250 -44.50 -11.74 -3.62
N VAL A 251 -45.68 -11.10 -3.58
CA VAL A 251 -46.33 -10.53 -4.76
C VAL A 251 -45.82 -9.12 -4.98
N LYS A 252 -45.18 -8.87 -6.12
CA LYS A 252 -44.53 -7.59 -6.43
C LYS A 252 -45.32 -6.75 -7.43
N PHE A 253 -45.27 -5.43 -7.27
CA PHE A 253 -45.77 -4.49 -8.27
C PHE A 253 -44.91 -3.22 -8.24
N ALA A 254 -44.77 -2.56 -9.38
CA ALA A 254 -44.09 -1.27 -9.49
C ALA A 254 -45.10 -0.14 -9.67
N ARG A 255 -44.79 1.02 -9.11
CA ARG A 255 -45.35 2.31 -9.52
C ARG A 255 -44.23 3.16 -10.11
N ILE A 256 -44.38 3.58 -11.36
CA ILE A 256 -43.51 4.56 -12.00
C ILE A 256 -44.23 5.91 -11.90
N ASN A 257 -43.60 6.89 -11.26
CA ASN A 257 -44.12 8.25 -11.13
C ASN A 257 -43.84 9.05 -12.40
N THR A 258 -42.59 9.05 -12.85
CA THR A 258 -42.14 9.78 -14.03
C THR A 258 -40.90 9.12 -14.64
N ILE A 259 -40.66 9.39 -15.92
CA ILE A 259 -39.44 9.01 -16.62
C ILE A 259 -38.54 10.25 -16.72
N LEU A 260 -37.29 10.09 -16.33
CA LEU A 260 -36.25 11.10 -16.40
C LEU A 260 -35.39 10.82 -17.63
N ALA A 261 -35.28 11.82 -18.49
CA ALA A 261 -34.42 11.76 -19.67
C ALA A 261 -32.93 11.60 -19.27
N PRO A 262 -32.08 11.09 -20.19
CA PRO A 262 -30.64 11.10 -20.02
C PRO A 262 -30.14 12.47 -19.60
N SER A 263 -29.31 12.51 -18.56
CA SER A 263 -28.85 13.76 -17.94
C SER A 263 -27.48 13.56 -17.33
N ALA A 264 -26.67 14.61 -17.26
CA ALA A 264 -25.36 14.56 -16.62
C ALA A 264 -25.51 14.24 -15.13
N LYS A 265 -24.77 13.24 -14.66
CA LYS A 265 -24.71 12.85 -13.25
C LYS A 265 -23.99 13.96 -12.48
N PRO A 266 -24.54 14.48 -11.37
CA PRO A 266 -23.83 15.49 -10.58
C PRO A 266 -22.42 15.04 -10.20
N LEU A 267 -21.46 15.98 -10.15
CA LEU A 267 -20.06 15.66 -9.81
C LEU A 267 -19.96 14.85 -8.51
N GLY A 268 -20.74 15.19 -7.47
CA GLY A 268 -20.78 14.44 -6.22
C GLY A 268 -21.21 12.97 -6.35
N SER A 269 -22.00 12.61 -7.38
CA SER A 269 -22.39 11.22 -7.66
C SER A 269 -21.35 10.45 -8.48
N ASN A 270 -20.38 11.14 -9.07
CA ASN A 270 -19.38 10.61 -9.98
C ASN A 270 -17.94 10.93 -9.57
N MET A 271 -17.74 11.43 -8.35
CA MET A 271 -16.48 12.05 -7.93
C MET A 271 -15.28 11.13 -8.16
N GLY A 272 -15.38 9.84 -7.83
CA GLY A 272 -14.29 8.89 -8.06
C GLY A 272 -13.86 8.77 -9.54
N GLN A 273 -14.82 8.61 -10.46
CA GLN A 273 -14.53 8.54 -11.89
C GLN A 273 -14.00 9.88 -12.41
N ALA A 274 -14.64 10.99 -12.04
CA ALA A 274 -14.23 12.31 -12.48
C ALA A 274 -12.83 12.68 -11.97
N THR A 275 -12.48 12.32 -10.73
CA THR A 275 -11.14 12.49 -10.17
C THR A 275 -10.12 11.62 -10.90
N SER A 276 -10.43 10.36 -11.19
CA SER A 276 -9.52 9.49 -11.96
C SER A 276 -9.27 10.02 -13.37
N ASP A 277 -10.32 10.47 -14.06
CA ASP A 277 -10.17 11.08 -15.40
C ASP A 277 -9.39 12.40 -15.32
N TYR A 278 -9.58 13.17 -14.24
CA TYR A 278 -8.81 14.40 -14.02
C TYR A 278 -7.34 14.12 -13.72
N GLN A 279 -7.01 13.05 -13.00
CA GLN A 279 -5.63 12.58 -12.82
C GLN A 279 -4.99 12.27 -14.17
N ASN A 280 -5.67 11.53 -15.05
CA ASN A 280 -5.15 11.24 -16.39
C ASN A 280 -4.89 12.53 -17.20
N TYR A 281 -5.77 13.52 -17.06
CA TYR A 281 -5.57 14.83 -17.69
C TYR A 281 -4.34 15.56 -17.14
N LEU A 282 -4.18 15.62 -15.81
CA LEU A 282 -3.03 16.24 -15.17
C LEU A 282 -1.72 15.54 -15.54
N GLU A 283 -1.70 14.21 -15.59
CA GLU A 283 -0.54 13.43 -16.03
C GLU A 283 -0.16 13.76 -17.47
N ALA A 284 -1.13 13.83 -18.39
CA ALA A 284 -0.88 14.16 -19.79
C ALA A 284 -0.30 15.58 -19.95
N GLU A 285 -0.85 16.56 -19.22
CA GLU A 285 -0.32 17.93 -19.23
C GLU A 285 1.07 18.00 -18.59
N TRP A 286 1.31 17.29 -17.48
CA TRP A 286 2.62 17.21 -16.84
C TRP A 286 3.69 16.60 -17.76
N LEU A 287 3.38 15.48 -18.42
CA LEU A 287 4.27 14.85 -19.39
C LEU A 287 4.60 15.77 -20.57
N LYS A 288 3.62 16.54 -21.04
CA LYS A 288 3.81 17.52 -22.11
C LYS A 288 4.74 18.66 -21.68
N GLU A 289 4.59 19.16 -20.45
CA GLU A 289 5.51 20.14 -19.87
C GLU A 289 6.93 19.58 -19.72
N LEU A 290 7.07 18.36 -19.21
CA LEU A 290 8.36 17.69 -19.06
C LEU A 290 9.08 17.51 -20.40
N ARG A 291 8.37 17.01 -21.43
CA ARG A 291 8.94 16.84 -22.79
C ARG A 291 9.39 18.16 -23.41
N LYS A 292 8.67 19.24 -23.14
CA LYS A 292 9.04 20.58 -23.61
C LYS A 292 10.28 21.11 -22.88
N LYS A 293 10.37 20.85 -21.57
CA LYS A 293 11.49 21.31 -20.74
C LYS A 293 12.77 20.51 -20.96
N TYR A 294 12.63 19.20 -21.22
CA TYR A 294 13.73 18.26 -21.40
C TYR A 294 13.60 17.60 -22.78
N PRO A 295 14.09 18.26 -23.85
CA PRO A 295 14.01 17.72 -25.19
C PRO A 295 14.87 16.45 -25.30
N VAL A 296 14.27 15.37 -25.77
CA VAL A 296 14.93 14.09 -25.98
C VAL A 296 15.39 14.00 -27.42
N GLN A 297 16.66 13.63 -27.64
CA GLN A 297 17.19 13.26 -28.95
C GLN A 297 17.25 11.73 -29.03
N ILE A 298 16.57 11.17 -30.01
CA ILE A 298 16.58 9.73 -30.27
C ILE A 298 17.54 9.48 -31.43
N TYR A 299 18.49 8.56 -31.22
CA TYR A 299 19.46 8.13 -32.23
C TYR A 299 19.02 6.78 -32.79
N ASP A 300 18.07 6.78 -33.72
CA ASP A 300 17.38 5.58 -34.23
C ASP A 300 18.35 4.51 -34.78
N ASP A 301 19.44 4.94 -35.42
CA ASP A 301 20.48 4.06 -35.97
C ASP A 301 21.14 3.17 -34.89
N ASN A 302 21.23 3.66 -33.65
CA ASN A 302 21.81 2.92 -32.52
C ASN A 302 20.77 1.99 -31.87
N VAL A 303 19.48 2.36 -31.91
CA VAL A 303 18.38 1.54 -31.34
C VAL A 303 18.19 0.27 -32.16
N ALA A 304 18.32 0.35 -33.48
CA ALA A 304 18.22 -0.80 -34.38
C ALA A 304 19.33 -1.84 -34.21
N GLN A 305 20.46 -1.50 -33.57
CA GLN A 305 21.57 -2.43 -33.32
C GLN A 305 21.44 -3.24 -32.01
N LEU A 306 20.44 -2.90 -31.17
CA LEU A 306 20.19 -3.59 -29.90
C LEU A 306 19.25 -4.81 -30.04
N TYR A 307 18.69 -5.02 -31.23
CA TYR A 307 17.78 -6.12 -31.59
C TYR A 307 18.31 -6.87 -32.82
#